data_AF-A0A9D9VB45-F1
#
_entry.id   AF-A0A9D9VB45-F1
#
_cell.length_a   1.000
_cell.length_b   1.000
_cell.length_c   1.000
_cell.angle_alpha   90.00
_cell.angle_beta   90.00
_cell.angle_gamma   90.00
#
_symmetry.space_group_name_H-M   'P 1'
#
loop_
_entity.id
_entity.type
_entity.pdbx_description
1 polymer ?
#
loop_
_entity_poly.entity_id
_entity_poly.type
_entity_poly.pdbx_seq_one_letter_code
_entity_poly.pdbx_strand_id
1 'polypeptide(L)'
;RFFYELLAQTARESGFNIRTFDYHKEFWQVFAKKGLGQLFFACFEGEIVAAAYAFSYGEKSTYKDGASIRERKAYGASHLLQWEVILWAREKGAKIHDLCGTPPSDRIHDKNHFLHGVGQFKTSFSRQITDYIGAYDMPIDQKKYKLWSRFGERATLKIHRKIHNENWY
;
A
#
# COMPACT_ATOMS: atom_id res chain seq x y z
N ARG A 1 -4.73 -11.36 12.82
CA ARG A 1 -5.52 -10.25 13.41
C ARG A 1 -4.61 -9.10 13.82
N PHE A 2 -3.56 -9.35 14.60
CA PHE A 2 -2.54 -8.35 14.98
C PHE A 2 -2.07 -7.40 13.87
N PHE A 3 -1.66 -7.90 12.69
CA PHE A 3 -1.22 -7.02 11.60
C PHE A 3 -2.30 -6.01 11.18
N TYR A 4 -3.56 -6.42 11.12
CA TYR A 4 -4.66 -5.51 10.80
C TYR A 4 -4.88 -4.45 11.89
N GLU A 5 -4.74 -4.82 13.15
CA GLU A 5 -4.87 -3.87 14.27
C GLU A 5 -3.77 -2.81 14.22
N LEU A 6 -2.53 -3.23 13.94
CA LEU A 6 -1.41 -2.32 13.72
C LEU A 6 -1.64 -1.44 12.48
N LEU A 7 -2.11 -2.00 11.37
CA LEU A 7 -2.44 -1.26 10.15
C LEU A 7 -3.55 -0.23 10.41
N ALA A 8 -4.59 -0.60 11.15
CA ALA A 8 -5.67 0.30 11.55
C ALA A 8 -5.19 1.43 12.45
N GLN A 9 -4.24 1.15 13.34
CA GLN A 9 -3.59 2.18 14.15
C GLN A 9 -2.77 3.13 13.28
N THR A 10 -1.91 2.61 12.41
CA THR A 10 -1.11 3.42 11.47
C THR A 10 -2.01 4.30 10.60
N ALA A 11 -3.14 3.76 10.12
CA ALA A 11 -4.14 4.46 9.32
C ALA A 11 -4.77 5.64 10.07
N ARG A 12 -5.22 5.41 11.31
CA ARG A 12 -5.77 6.47 12.19
C ARG A 12 -4.76 7.57 12.46
N GLU A 13 -3.52 7.21 12.77
CA GLU A 13 -2.47 8.17 13.11
C GLU A 13 -1.96 8.97 11.90
N SER A 14 -2.01 8.37 10.71
CA SER A 14 -1.58 8.98 9.44
C SER A 14 -2.72 9.64 8.66
N GLY A 15 -3.96 9.52 9.12
CA GLY A 15 -5.13 10.17 8.52
C GLY A 15 -5.62 9.55 7.20
N PHE A 16 -5.43 8.25 6.99
CA PHE A 16 -5.98 7.53 5.83
C PHE A 16 -6.97 6.44 6.24
N ASN A 17 -7.83 6.03 5.30
CA ASN A 17 -8.80 4.94 5.52
C ASN A 17 -8.25 3.62 5.01
N ILE A 18 -8.62 2.53 5.69
CA ILE A 18 -8.37 1.17 5.24
C ILE A 18 -9.71 0.43 5.10
N ARG A 19 -9.70 -0.69 4.39
CA ARG A 19 -10.86 -1.56 4.26
C ARG A 19 -11.05 -2.43 5.49
N THR A 20 -12.16 -3.13 5.56
CA THR A 20 -12.48 -4.07 6.64
C THR A 20 -11.41 -5.17 6.83
N PHE A 21 -11.40 -5.77 8.02
CA PHE A 21 -10.55 -6.91 8.32
C PHE A 21 -10.78 -8.08 7.36
N ASP A 22 -12.04 -8.35 7.00
CA ASP A 22 -12.37 -9.47 6.12
C ASP A 22 -11.82 -9.26 4.72
N TYR A 23 -11.85 -8.05 4.17
CA TYR A 23 -11.19 -7.73 2.91
C TYR A 23 -9.69 -8.06 2.94
N HIS A 24 -8.99 -7.56 3.97
CA HIS A 24 -7.55 -7.78 4.10
C HIS A 24 -7.22 -9.26 4.31
N LYS A 25 -7.97 -9.93 5.19
CA LYS A 25 -7.83 -11.37 5.46
C LYS A 25 -8.01 -12.19 4.19
N GLU A 26 -9.05 -11.94 3.41
CA GLU A 26 -9.28 -12.64 2.14
C GLU A 26 -8.13 -12.40 1.16
N PHE A 27 -7.75 -11.14 0.95
CA PHE A 27 -6.65 -10.79 0.04
C PHE A 27 -5.34 -11.48 0.45
N TRP A 28 -4.97 -11.41 1.73
CA TRP A 28 -3.75 -12.02 2.24
C TRP A 28 -3.78 -13.54 2.08
N GLN A 29 -4.91 -14.18 2.35
CA GLN A 29 -5.05 -15.63 2.27
C GLN A 29 -4.99 -16.15 0.83
N VAL A 30 -5.47 -15.41 -0.17
CA VAL A 30 -5.46 -15.83 -1.58
C VAL A 30 -4.04 -16.14 -2.06
N PHE A 31 -3.07 -15.28 -1.77
CA PHE A 31 -1.67 -15.50 -2.17
C PHE A 31 -0.93 -16.38 -1.16
N ALA A 32 -1.18 -16.23 0.15
CA ALA A 32 -0.51 -17.03 1.16
C ALA A 32 -0.78 -18.54 0.98
N LYS A 33 -2.02 -18.94 0.68
CA LYS A 33 -2.38 -20.35 0.40
C LYS A 33 -1.63 -20.95 -0.79
N LYS A 34 -1.14 -20.10 -1.71
CA LYS A 34 -0.35 -20.51 -2.88
C LYS A 34 1.16 -20.43 -2.63
N GLY A 35 1.59 -20.09 -1.41
CA GLY A 35 3.00 -19.84 -1.09
C GLY A 35 3.58 -18.59 -1.76
N LEU A 36 2.70 -17.71 -2.26
CA LEU A 36 3.02 -16.49 -3.01
C LEU A 36 2.89 -15.22 -2.16
N GLY A 37 2.30 -15.29 -0.96
CA GLY A 37 2.10 -14.14 -0.08
C GLY A 37 2.63 -14.42 1.33
N GLN A 38 3.22 -13.41 1.96
CA GLN A 38 3.82 -13.55 3.28
C GLN A 38 3.66 -12.28 4.13
N LEU A 39 3.41 -12.49 5.42
CA LEU A 39 3.47 -11.46 6.45
C LEU A 39 4.87 -11.42 7.06
N PHE A 40 5.37 -10.22 7.30
CA PHE A 40 6.66 -9.96 7.92
C PHE A 40 6.44 -9.08 9.13
N PHE A 41 7.20 -9.32 10.19
CA PHE A 41 7.15 -8.58 11.44
C PHE A 41 8.57 -8.21 11.86
N ALA A 42 8.79 -6.94 12.19
CA ALA A 42 10.00 -6.47 12.83
C ALA A 42 9.73 -6.36 14.32
N CYS A 43 10.56 -7.01 15.13
CA CYS A 43 10.48 -6.99 16.57
C CYS A 43 11.68 -6.24 17.16
N PHE A 44 11.44 -5.44 18.19
CA PHE A 44 12.46 -4.77 18.98
C PHE A 44 12.11 -4.91 20.46
N GLU A 45 13.05 -5.41 21.26
CA GLU A 45 12.86 -5.64 22.70
C GLU A 45 11.60 -6.47 23.05
N GLY A 46 11.25 -7.42 22.19
CA GLY A 46 10.06 -8.28 22.35
C GLY A 46 8.75 -7.66 21.85
N GLU A 47 8.74 -6.40 21.42
CA GLU A 47 7.57 -5.72 20.85
C GLU A 47 7.61 -5.72 19.32
N ILE A 48 6.46 -5.91 18.66
CA ILE A 48 6.34 -5.73 17.21
C ILE A 48 6.28 -4.22 16.92
N VAL A 49 7.26 -3.71 16.18
CA VAL A 49 7.38 -2.27 15.89
C VAL A 49 7.00 -1.93 14.43
N ALA A 50 7.10 -2.90 13.52
CA ALA A 50 6.66 -2.74 12.13
C ALA A 50 6.20 -4.08 11.57
N ALA A 51 5.30 -4.03 10.59
CA ALA A 51 4.81 -5.20 9.87
C ALA A 51 4.51 -4.86 8.41
N ALA A 52 4.63 -5.87 7.57
CA ALA A 52 4.41 -5.75 6.13
C ALA A 52 3.72 -7.00 5.59
N TYR A 53 2.87 -6.80 4.60
CA TYR A 53 2.41 -7.87 3.73
C TYR A 53 2.94 -7.64 2.32
N ALA A 54 3.58 -8.67 1.77
CA ALA A 54 4.04 -8.69 0.39
C ALA A 54 3.58 -9.97 -0.31
N PHE A 55 3.44 -9.88 -1.63
CA PHE A 55 3.16 -11.03 -2.46
C PHE A 55 4.01 -11.02 -3.73
N SER A 56 4.27 -12.20 -4.31
CA SER A 56 4.98 -12.40 -5.57
C SER A 56 4.04 -12.98 -6.62
N TYR A 57 4.09 -12.45 -7.83
CA TYR A 57 3.33 -12.95 -8.98
C TYR A 57 4.14 -12.77 -10.27
N GLY A 58 4.45 -13.89 -10.93
CA GLY A 58 5.38 -13.89 -12.06
C GLY A 58 6.77 -13.40 -11.62
N GLU A 59 7.36 -12.50 -12.39
CA GLU A 59 8.69 -11.93 -12.10
C GLU A 59 8.63 -10.67 -11.21
N LYS A 60 7.46 -10.34 -10.66
CA LYS A 60 7.24 -9.12 -9.87
C LYS A 60 6.70 -9.45 -8.49
N SER A 61 7.29 -8.85 -7.47
CA SER A 61 6.75 -8.82 -6.12
C SER A 61 6.24 -7.42 -5.77
N THR A 62 5.30 -7.36 -4.84
CA THR A 62 4.59 -6.12 -4.48
C THR A 62 4.52 -5.98 -2.96
N TYR A 63 4.99 -4.85 -2.44
CA TYR A 63 4.78 -4.42 -1.06
C TYR A 63 3.39 -3.78 -0.93
N LYS A 64 2.42 -4.58 -0.49
CA LYS A 64 0.99 -4.26 -0.60
C LYS A 64 0.44 -3.47 0.58
N ASP A 65 0.74 -3.93 1.80
CA ASP A 65 0.27 -3.30 3.04
C ASP A 65 1.45 -3.17 4.01
N GLY A 66 1.50 -2.06 4.73
CA GLY A 66 2.59 -1.74 5.64
C GLY A 66 2.08 -0.98 6.86
N ALA A 67 2.59 -1.34 8.03
CA ALA A 67 2.19 -0.73 9.29
C ALA A 67 3.37 -0.62 10.25
N SER A 68 3.36 0.39 11.09
CA SER A 68 4.36 0.58 12.14
C SER A 68 3.80 1.40 13.28
N ILE A 69 4.37 1.23 14.46
CA ILE A 69 4.09 2.11 15.59
C ILE A 69 4.64 3.51 15.30
N ARG A 70 3.96 4.55 15.81
CA ARG A 70 4.39 5.95 15.62
C ARG A 70 5.64 6.29 16.41
N GLU A 71 5.75 5.74 17.62
CA GLU A 71 6.93 5.90 18.46
C GLU A 71 8.09 5.10 17.90
N ARG A 72 9.05 5.78 17.27
CA ARG A 72 10.20 5.15 16.63
C ARG A 72 11.26 4.75 17.66
N LYS A 73 10.95 3.77 18.50
CA LYS A 73 11.88 3.20 19.48
C LYS A 73 13.08 2.52 18.79
N ALA A 74 12.85 1.91 17.63
CA ALA A 74 13.85 1.21 16.83
C ALA A 74 14.07 1.89 15.47
N TYR A 75 15.06 2.77 15.39
CA TYR A 75 15.45 3.40 14.13
C TYR A 75 15.89 2.34 13.12
N GLY A 76 15.32 2.40 11.91
CA GLY A 76 15.66 1.46 10.84
C GLY A 76 14.86 0.15 10.82
N ALA A 77 14.00 -0.13 11.81
CA ALA A 77 13.22 -1.38 11.83
C ALA A 77 12.38 -1.60 10.56
N SER A 78 11.69 -0.56 10.07
CA SER A 78 10.95 -0.65 8.81
C SER A 78 11.85 -0.82 7.59
N HIS A 79 13.10 -0.35 7.65
CA HIS A 79 14.07 -0.53 6.57
C HIS A 79 14.58 -1.96 6.52
N LEU A 80 14.98 -2.51 7.66
CA LEU A 80 15.35 -3.91 7.79
C LEU A 80 14.20 -4.83 7.35
N LEU A 81 12.98 -4.53 7.80
CA LEU A 81 11.79 -5.28 7.41
C LEU A 81 11.62 -5.34 5.88
N GLN A 82 11.74 -4.20 5.19
CA GLN A 82 11.63 -4.19 3.74
C GLN A 82 12.81 -4.86 3.05
N TRP A 83 14.02 -4.78 3.62
CA TRP A 83 15.16 -5.52 3.09
C TRP A 83 14.89 -7.04 3.11
N GLU A 84 14.37 -7.57 4.22
CA GLU A 84 13.96 -8.97 4.32
C GLU A 84 12.84 -9.33 3.33
N VAL A 85 11.89 -8.43 3.10
CA VAL A 85 10.86 -8.60 2.06
C VAL A 85 11.48 -8.71 0.67
N ILE A 86 12.48 -7.89 0.36
CA ILE A 86 13.20 -7.91 -0.94
C ILE A 86 13.98 -9.22 -1.10
N LEU A 87 14.65 -9.68 -0.06
CA LEU A 87 15.37 -10.96 -0.08
C LEU A 87 14.42 -12.14 -0.31
N TRP A 88 13.31 -12.18 0.43
CA TRP A 88 12.25 -13.17 0.22
C TRP A 88 11.69 -13.12 -1.20
N ALA A 89 11.42 -11.92 -1.73
CA ALA A 89 10.90 -11.77 -3.08
C ALA A 89 11.87 -12.35 -4.12
N ARG A 90 13.17 -12.12 -3.94
CA ARG A 90 14.22 -12.70 -4.80
C ARG A 90 14.21 -14.23 -4.73
N GLU A 91 14.06 -14.82 -3.55
CA GLU A 91 13.93 -16.28 -3.39
C GLU A 91 12.69 -16.85 -4.09
N LYS A 92 11.63 -16.04 -4.21
CA LYS A 92 10.42 -16.36 -5.00
C LYS A 92 10.59 -16.14 -6.51
N GLY A 93 11.79 -15.80 -6.98
CA GLY A 93 12.09 -15.57 -8.40
C GLY A 93 11.69 -14.19 -8.92
N ALA A 94 11.34 -13.25 -8.05
CA ALA A 94 11.02 -11.89 -8.48
C ALA A 94 12.31 -11.17 -8.97
N LYS A 95 12.22 -10.54 -10.13
CA LYS A 95 13.23 -9.64 -10.70
C LYS A 95 12.97 -8.18 -10.34
N ILE A 96 11.70 -7.84 -10.06
CA ILE A 96 11.26 -6.51 -9.65
C ILE A 96 10.56 -6.61 -8.31
N HIS A 97 10.92 -5.71 -7.38
CA HIS A 97 10.16 -5.47 -6.17
C HIS A 97 9.50 -4.09 -6.23
N ASP A 98 8.17 -4.07 -6.27
CA ASP A 98 7.37 -2.86 -6.39
C ASP A 98 6.93 -2.37 -5.01
N LEU A 99 7.50 -1.24 -4.61
CA LEU A 99 7.14 -0.54 -3.38
C LEU A 99 5.80 0.20 -3.49
N CYS A 100 5.13 0.18 -4.65
CA CYS A 100 3.89 0.88 -4.98
C CYS A 100 4.03 2.42 -4.94
N GLY A 101 2.93 3.13 -4.69
CA GLY A 101 2.81 4.57 -4.93
C GLY A 101 3.78 5.47 -4.15
N THR A 102 4.27 6.51 -4.82
CA THR A 102 5.15 7.58 -4.32
C THR A 102 4.63 8.91 -4.91
N PRO A 103 5.10 10.10 -4.50
CA PRO A 103 4.91 11.28 -5.35
C PRO A 103 5.45 10.99 -6.76
N PRO A 104 4.85 11.59 -7.82
CA PRO A 104 5.37 11.44 -9.17
C PRO A 104 6.83 11.95 -9.26
N SER A 105 7.59 11.46 -10.23
CA SER A 105 9.04 11.70 -10.27
C SER A 105 9.42 13.18 -10.27
N ASP A 106 8.63 14.02 -10.94
CA ASP A 106 8.80 15.48 -11.03
C ASP A 106 8.52 16.22 -9.71
N ARG A 107 7.80 15.59 -8.77
CA ARG A 107 7.44 16.15 -7.46
C ARG A 107 7.99 15.35 -6.28
N ILE A 108 8.96 14.46 -6.51
CA ILE A 108 9.53 13.64 -5.43
C ILE A 108 10.14 14.46 -4.29
N HIS A 109 10.65 15.65 -4.60
CA HIS A 109 11.26 16.56 -3.63
C HIS A 109 10.30 17.60 -3.06
N ASP A 110 9.02 17.61 -3.48
CA ASP A 110 8.02 18.53 -2.94
C ASP A 110 7.64 18.13 -1.51
N LYS A 111 8.04 18.95 -0.54
CA LYS A 111 7.77 18.75 0.89
C LYS A 111 6.30 18.92 1.26
N ASN A 112 5.51 19.59 0.42
CA ASN A 112 4.07 19.79 0.64
C ASN A 112 3.23 18.65 0.04
N HIS A 113 3.83 17.73 -0.72
CA HIS A 113 3.12 16.60 -1.27
C HIS A 113 2.67 15.65 -0.14
N PHE A 114 1.40 15.24 -0.12
CA PHE A 114 0.84 14.39 0.95
C PHE A 114 1.55 13.03 1.10
N LEU A 115 2.19 12.54 0.02
CA LEU A 115 3.03 11.34 0.02
C LEU A 115 4.53 11.61 0.27
N HIS A 116 4.96 12.81 0.63
CA HIS A 116 6.39 13.15 0.74
C HIS A 116 7.16 12.20 1.67
N GLY A 117 6.64 11.95 2.88
CA GLY A 117 7.29 11.04 3.84
C GLY A 117 7.35 9.58 3.35
N VAL A 118 6.31 9.12 2.65
CA VAL A 118 6.28 7.78 2.03
C VAL A 118 7.28 7.72 0.87
N GLY A 119 7.38 8.78 0.07
CA GLY A 119 8.36 8.93 -1.01
C GLY A 119 9.79 8.88 -0.49
N GLN A 120 10.11 9.59 0.60
CA GLN A 120 11.43 9.52 1.26
C GLN A 120 11.78 8.10 1.69
N PHE A 121 10.83 7.38 2.29
CA PHE A 121 11.05 5.98 2.68
C PHE A 121 11.30 5.07 1.46
N LYS A 122 10.48 5.17 0.40
CA LYS A 122 10.63 4.28 -0.77
C LYS A 122 11.88 4.59 -1.57
N THR A 123 12.26 5.86 -1.66
CA THR A 123 13.45 6.29 -2.41
C THR A 123 14.77 6.01 -1.70
N SER A 124 14.75 5.62 -0.42
CA SER A 124 15.95 5.12 0.27
C SER A 124 16.41 3.75 -0.24
N PHE A 125 15.52 2.97 -0.86
CA PHE A 125 15.83 1.66 -1.47
C PHE A 125 16.16 1.75 -2.97
N SER A 126 15.52 2.67 -3.69
CA SER A 126 15.73 2.86 -5.12
C SER A 126 15.50 4.31 -5.52
N ARG A 127 16.39 4.85 -6.36
CA ARG A 127 16.20 6.19 -6.96
C ARG A 127 15.27 6.16 -8.18
N GLN A 128 14.95 4.98 -8.70
CA GLN A 128 14.12 4.84 -9.89
C GLN A 128 12.64 4.96 -9.52
N ILE A 129 11.97 5.95 -10.09
CA ILE A 129 10.52 6.13 -10.03
C ILE A 129 9.95 5.81 -11.41
N THR A 130 8.91 5.00 -11.46
CA THR A 130 8.21 4.67 -12.71
C THR A 130 6.89 5.41 -12.73
N ASP A 131 6.78 6.44 -13.57
CA ASP A 131 5.52 7.13 -13.82
C ASP A 131 4.75 6.38 -14.91
N TYR A 132 3.55 5.92 -14.57
CA TYR A 132 2.65 5.28 -15.52
C TYR A 132 1.82 6.34 -16.26
N ILE A 133 1.41 6.02 -17.49
CA ILE A 133 0.53 6.88 -18.32
C ILE A 133 -0.84 7.16 -17.69
N GLY A 134 -1.19 6.48 -16.60
CA GLY A 134 -2.47 6.59 -15.91
C GLY A 134 -3.53 5.63 -16.46
N ALA A 135 -4.79 5.90 -16.11
CA ALA A 135 -5.94 5.15 -16.60
C ALA A 135 -6.62 5.92 -17.75
N TYR A 136 -7.02 5.19 -18.78
CA TYR A 136 -7.80 5.72 -19.90
C TYR A 136 -9.18 5.08 -19.89
N ASP A 137 -10.21 5.90 -19.86
CA ASP A 137 -11.58 5.43 -19.97
C ASP A 137 -11.97 5.32 -21.44
N MET A 138 -12.58 4.18 -21.82
CA MET A 138 -13.19 3.96 -23.12
C MET A 138 -14.72 3.98 -22.97
N PRO A 139 -15.40 5.11 -23.22
CA PRO A 139 -16.83 5.23 -22.99
C PRO A 139 -17.64 4.38 -23.97
N ILE A 140 -18.33 3.36 -23.47
CA ILE A 140 -19.28 2.55 -24.27
C ILE A 140 -20.51 3.38 -24.64
N ASP A 141 -21.03 4.17 -23.69
CA ASP A 141 -22.10 5.16 -23.90
C ASP A 141 -21.60 6.54 -23.46
N GLN A 142 -21.42 7.42 -24.44
CA GLN A 142 -20.88 8.76 -24.23
C GLN A 142 -21.73 9.63 -23.30
N LYS A 143 -23.06 9.49 -23.34
CA LYS A 143 -23.96 10.31 -22.51
C LYS A 143 -23.94 9.84 -21.07
N LYS A 144 -24.04 8.52 -20.85
CA LYS A 144 -23.97 7.93 -19.50
C LYS A 144 -22.61 8.18 -18.86
N TYR A 145 -21.53 8.04 -19.62
CA TYR A 145 -20.19 8.31 -19.12
C TYR A 145 -20.01 9.78 -18.71
N LYS A 146 -20.48 10.74 -19.53
CA LYS A 146 -20.44 12.17 -19.16
C LYS A 146 -21.24 12.46 -17.88
N LEU A 147 -22.41 11.83 -17.71
CA LEU A 147 -23.21 11.98 -16.49
C LEU A 147 -22.49 11.39 -15.27
N TRP A 148 -21.90 10.21 -15.43
CA TRP A 148 -21.12 9.52 -14.41
C TRP A 148 -19.89 10.33 -13.98
N SER A 149 -19.04 10.73 -14.92
CA SER A 149 -17.80 11.46 -14.64
C SER A 149 -18.05 12.86 -14.06
N ARG A 150 -19.14 13.52 -14.47
CA ARG A 150 -19.47 14.86 -13.96
C ARG A 150 -20.06 14.82 -12.55
N PHE A 151 -20.89 13.82 -12.23
CA PHE A 151 -21.65 13.79 -10.98
C PHE A 151 -21.70 12.42 -10.31
N GLY A 152 -21.97 11.36 -11.08
CA GLY A 152 -22.23 10.01 -10.56
C GLY A 152 -21.10 9.47 -9.69
N GLU A 153 -19.86 9.61 -10.13
CA GLU A 153 -18.69 9.12 -9.39
C GLU A 153 -18.57 9.82 -8.03
N ARG A 154 -18.56 11.16 -8.02
CA ARG A 154 -18.41 11.94 -6.78
C ARG A 154 -19.54 11.65 -5.78
N ALA A 155 -20.77 11.51 -6.27
CA ALA A 155 -21.91 11.17 -5.43
C ALA A 155 -21.76 9.76 -4.84
N THR A 156 -21.39 8.78 -5.68
CA THR A 156 -21.21 7.38 -5.27
C THR A 156 -20.10 7.25 -4.22
N LEU A 157 -18.93 7.87 -4.45
CA LEU A 157 -17.82 7.85 -3.50
C LEU A 157 -18.19 8.49 -2.16
N LYS A 158 -18.92 9.62 -2.18
CA LYS A 158 -19.40 10.27 -0.95
C LYS A 158 -20.40 9.41 -0.19
N ILE A 159 -21.37 8.82 -0.90
CA ILE A 159 -22.38 7.94 -0.31
C ILE A 159 -21.71 6.70 0.29
N HIS A 160 -20.84 6.05 -0.47
CA HIS A 160 -20.14 4.85 -0.01
C HIS A 160 -19.30 5.15 1.23
N ARG A 161 -18.51 6.24 1.23
CA ARG A 161 -17.73 6.66 2.39
C ARG A 161 -18.61 6.92 3.61
N LYS A 162 -19.80 7.52 3.42
CA LYS A 162 -20.75 7.80 4.51
C LYS A 162 -21.35 6.52 5.11
N ILE A 163 -21.60 5.50 4.28
CA ILE A 163 -22.23 4.25 4.72
C ILE A 163 -21.21 3.29 5.34
N HIS A 164 -20.04 3.14 4.70
CA HIS A 164 -19.09 2.07 5.04
C HIS A 164 -17.83 2.56 5.77
N ASN A 165 -17.63 3.88 5.86
CA ASN A 165 -16.43 4.49 6.46
C ASN A 165 -15.10 3.95 5.87
N GLU A 166 -15.12 3.52 4.62
CA GLU A 166 -13.96 3.05 3.85
C GLU A 166 -13.92 3.69 2.45
N ASN A 167 -12.79 3.54 1.76
CA ASN A 167 -12.64 3.99 0.39
C ASN A 167 -13.05 2.86 -0.58
N TRP A 168 -13.80 3.22 -1.64
CA TRP A 168 -14.26 2.25 -2.65
C TRP A 168 -13.12 1.72 -3.52
N TYR A 169 -12.11 2.55 -3.80
CA TYR A 169 -10.83 2.19 -4.41
C TYR A 169 -9.71 3.00 -3.75
#